data_AF-A0A391P7H8-F1
#
_entry.id   AF-A0A391P7H8-F1
#
_cell.length_a   1.000
_cell.length_b   1.000
_cell.length_c   1.000
_cell.angle_alpha   90.00
_cell.angle_beta   90.00
_cell.angle_gamma   90.00
#
_symmetry.space_group_name_H-M   'P 1'
#
loop_
_entity.id
_entity.type
_entity.pdbx_description
1 polymer ?
#
loop_
_entity_poly.entity_id
_entity_poly.type
_entity_poly.pdbx_seq_one_letter_code
_entity_poly.pdbx_strand_id
1 'polypeptide(L)' 'ARPVSLETHIQGYSGRHYCPRMGTMNKPVYTAIKQHSPSSPVIVFVSS' A
#
# COMPACT_ATOMS: atom_id res chain seq x y z
N ALA A 1 -3.51 -23.32 -9.62
CA ALA A 1 -4.42 -22.30 -9.06
C ALA A 1 -3.99 -22.01 -7.63
N ARG A 2 -4.06 -20.75 -7.17
CA ARG A 2 -3.73 -20.43 -5.77
C ARG A 2 -4.86 -20.98 -4.88
N PRO A 3 -4.57 -21.68 -3.77
CA PRO A 3 -5.60 -22.28 -2.90
C PRO A 3 -6.41 -21.22 -2.14
N VAL A 4 -5.88 -20.00 -2.00
CA VAL A 4 -6.57 -18.85 -1.40
C VAL A 4 -6.74 -17.79 -2.48
N SER A 5 -7.94 -17.20 -2.57
CA SER A 5 -8.19 -16.08 -3.50
C SER A 5 -7.28 -14.89 -3.19
N LEU A 6 -6.85 -14.17 -4.22
CA LEU A 6 -5.98 -13.01 -4.10
C LEU A 6 -6.64 -11.83 -4.80
N GLU A 7 -6.73 -10.70 -4.10
CA GLU A 7 -7.15 -9.41 -4.66
C GLU A 7 -5.93 -8.49 -4.76
N THR A 8 -5.74 -7.84 -5.92
CA THR A 8 -4.58 -6.96 -6.18
C THR A 8 -5.07 -5.57 -6.55
N HIS A 9 -4.48 -4.55 -5.91
CA HIS A 9 -4.70 -3.15 -6.26
C HIS A 9 -3.36 -2.47 -6.55
N ILE A 10 -3.28 -1.72 -7.66
CA ILE A 10 -2.08 -0.97 -8.05
C ILE A 10 -2.43 0.53 -8.02
N GLN A 11 -1.71 1.29 -7.20
CA GLN A 11 -1.86 2.75 -7.11
C GLN A 11 -0.54 3.42 -7.48
N GLY A 12 -0.56 4.28 -8.50
CA GLY A 12 0.61 5.02 -8.96
C GLY A 12 0.79 6.35 -8.21
N TYR A 13 2.03 6.68 -7.87
CA TYR A 13 2.40 7.94 -7.23
C TYR A 13 3.41 8.68 -8.11
N SER A 14 3.05 9.90 -8.54
CA SER A 14 3.91 10.71 -9.40
C SER A 14 5.06 11.37 -8.62
N GLY A 15 6.10 11.78 -9.33
CA GLY A 15 7.29 12.42 -8.76
C GLY A 15 8.58 11.68 -9.11
N ARG A 16 9.56 12.41 -9.66
CA ARG A 16 10.87 11.83 -10.00
C ARG A 16 11.70 11.54 -8.75
N HIS A 17 11.70 12.49 -7.80
CA HIS A 17 12.55 12.42 -6.61
C HIS A 17 11.94 11.47 -5.58
N TYR A 18 12.79 10.60 -5.02
CA TYR A 18 12.40 9.51 -4.11
C TYR A 18 11.70 10.02 -2.85
N CYS A 19 12.37 10.84 -2.02
CA CYS A 19 11.84 11.27 -0.73
C CYS A 19 10.45 11.97 -0.83
N PRO A 20 10.25 12.98 -1.70
CA PRO A 20 8.94 13.61 -1.80
C PRO A 20 7.87 12.66 -2.35
N ARG A 21 8.21 11.76 -3.28
CA ARG A 21 7.27 10.73 -3.76
C ARG A 21 6.86 9.78 -2.63
N MET A 22 7.80 9.30 -1.83
CA MET A 22 7.49 8.44 -0.67
C MET A 22 6.55 9.16 0.32
N GLY A 23 6.77 10.45 0.56
CA GLY A 23 5.89 11.26 1.41
C GLY A 23 4.43 11.29 0.94
N THR A 24 4.19 11.23 -0.39
CA THR A 24 2.81 11.17 -0.93
C THR A 24 2.08 9.86 -0.61
N MET A 25 2.80 8.80 -0.23
CA MET A 25 2.24 7.47 0.04
C MET A 25 1.79 7.29 1.51
N ASN A 26 2.21 8.15 2.43
CA ASN A 26 1.97 7.97 3.87
C ASN A 26 0.48 7.90 4.25
N LYS A 27 -0.30 8.90 3.85
CA LYS A 27 -1.75 8.94 4.14
C LYS A 27 -2.52 7.85 3.37
N PRO A 28 -2.27 7.65 2.06
CA PRO A 28 -2.90 6.57 1.30
C PRO A 28 -2.67 5.16 1.86
N VAL A 29 -1.48 4.84 2.37
CA VAL A 29 -1.21 3.53 3.00
C VAL A 29 -2.16 3.29 4.18
N TYR A 30 -2.34 4.27 5.07
CA TYR A 30 -3.27 4.13 6.19
C TYR A 30 -4.73 4.00 5.73
N THR A 31 -5.15 4.75 4.71
CA THR A 31 -6.49 4.60 4.12
C THR A 31 -6.69 3.20 3.53
N ALA A 32 -5.70 2.67 2.82
CA ALA A 32 -5.75 1.34 2.23
C ALA A 32 -5.86 0.24 3.30
N ILE A 33 -5.15 0.37 4.43
CA ILE A 33 -5.29 -0.54 5.58
C ILE A 33 -6.73 -0.57 6.06
N LYS A 34 -7.34 0.59 6.28
CA LYS A 34 -8.73 0.66 6.77
C LYS A 34 -9.75 0.15 5.76
N GLN A 35 -9.47 0.31 4.47
CA GLN A 35 -10.36 -0.14 3.40
C GLN A 35 -10.30 -1.66 3.17
N HIS A 36 -9.10 -2.23 3.11
CA HIS A 36 -8.91 -3.63 2.71
C HIS A 36 -8.70 -4.59 3.88
N SER A 37 -8.30 -4.09 5.05
CA SER A 37 -7.95 -4.92 6.21
C SER A 37 -8.21 -4.21 7.55
N PRO A 38 -9.46 -3.74 7.81
CA PRO A 38 -9.76 -2.93 9.00
C PRO A 38 -9.53 -3.64 10.33
N SER A 39 -9.69 -4.97 10.36
CA SER A 39 -9.59 -5.81 11.57
C SER A 39 -8.61 -6.97 11.42
N SER A 40 -7.90 -7.05 10.31
CA SER A 40 -6.97 -8.14 10.00
C SER A 40 -5.51 -7.64 10.01
N PRO A 41 -4.53 -8.49 10.38
CA PRO A 41 -3.12 -8.09 10.38
C PRO A 41 -2.63 -7.63 9.01
N VAL A 42 -1.76 -6.60 8.99
CA VAL A 42 -1.17 -6.05 7.76
C VAL A 42 0.35 -6.05 7.84
N ILE A 43 1.00 -6.41 6.73
CA ILE A 43 2.45 -6.26 6.53
C ILE A 43 2.69 -5.14 5.53
N VAL A 44 3.49 -4.14 5.91
CA VAL A 44 3.89 -3.03 5.03
C VAL A 44 5.37 -3.16 4.71
N PHE A 45 5.69 -3.38 3.44
CA PHE A 45 7.06 -3.38 2.96
C PHE A 45 7.48 -1.96 2.57
N VAL A 46 8.61 -1.48 3.11
CA VAL A 46 9.22 -0.17 2.82
C VAL A 46 10.61 -0.35 2.22
N SER A 47 11.16 0.70 1.60
CA SER A 47 12.45 0.64 0.91
C SER A 47 13.68 0.91 1.79
N SER A 48 13.48 1.37 3.03
CA SER A 48 14.54 1.59 4.04
C SER A 48 13.93 1.92 5.39
#